data_AF-A0A1F1U7G8-F1
#
_entry.id   AF-A0A1F1U7G8-F1
#
_cell.length_a   1.000
_cell.length_b   1.000
_cell.length_c   1.000
_cell.angle_alpha   90.00
_cell.angle_beta   90.00
_cell.angle_gamma   90.00
#
_symmetry.space_group_name_H-M   'P 1'
#
loop_
_entity.id
_entity.type
_entity.pdbx_description
1 polymer ?
#
loop_
_entity_poly.entity_id
_entity_poly.type
_entity_poly.pdbx_seq_one_letter_code
_entity_poly.pdbx_strand_id
1 'polypeptide(L)'
;MMTKNTSTTGIEQMGNSVLRYSLVTNLVWIGSLKFQDYEMENIRPLVTSSPLFSGVLKKLGEKKTAQLIGVAEIGMGALIAAKPLAPRASALGSLGAVGMFVTTLSFMATTPGVQQENHGKTKLSMVGQFLLKDTVLLGASILTAAESLQHARRR
;
A
#
# COMPACT_ATOMS: atom_id res chain seq x y z
N MET A 1 -34.88 17.29 15.83
CA MET A 1 -34.39 16.16 16.64
C MET A 1 -34.02 15.04 15.69
N MET A 2 -32.72 14.91 15.39
CA MET A 2 -32.21 14.10 14.28
C MET A 2 -31.91 12.70 14.83
N THR A 3 -32.76 11.72 14.52
CA THR A 3 -32.53 10.31 14.82
C THR A 3 -31.32 9.83 14.03
N LYS A 4 -30.12 9.91 14.62
CA LYS A 4 -28.94 9.24 14.05
C LYS A 4 -29.20 7.74 14.06
N ASN A 5 -29.37 7.16 12.86
CA ASN A 5 -29.51 5.71 12.67
C ASN A 5 -28.32 4.98 13.29
N THR A 6 -28.57 4.33 14.43
CA THR A 6 -27.60 3.51 15.16
C THR A 6 -27.06 2.37 14.29
N SER A 7 -27.88 1.80 13.42
CA SER A 7 -27.50 0.72 12.50
C SER A 7 -26.44 1.14 11.47
N THR A 8 -26.52 2.36 10.92
CA THR A 8 -25.53 2.88 9.96
C THR A 8 -24.17 3.08 10.63
N THR A 9 -24.19 3.51 11.90
CA THR A 9 -22.98 3.74 12.69
C THR A 9 -22.24 2.43 12.99
N GLY A 10 -22.97 1.33 13.22
CA GLY A 10 -22.38 0.01 13.46
C GLY A 10 -21.66 -0.56 12.24
N ILE A 11 -22.32 -0.51 11.06
CA ILE A 11 -21.73 -0.99 9.80
C ILE A 11 -20.49 -0.16 9.43
N GLU A 12 -20.53 1.15 9.64
CA GLU A 12 -19.38 2.04 9.41
C GLU A 12 -18.18 1.67 10.29
N GLN A 13 -18.40 1.43 11.60
CA GLN A 13 -17.34 1.01 12.52
C GLN A 13 -16.74 -0.35 12.14
N MET A 14 -17.58 -1.31 11.76
CA MET A 14 -17.12 -2.61 11.27
C MET A 14 -16.32 -2.45 9.98
N GLY A 15 -16.83 -1.69 9.03
CA GLY A 15 -16.16 -1.40 7.76
C GLY A 15 -14.79 -0.77 7.96
N ASN A 16 -14.68 0.26 8.81
CA ASN A 16 -13.40 0.90 9.13
C ASN A 16 -12.41 -0.05 9.81
N SER A 17 -12.89 -0.91 10.70
CA SER A 17 -12.05 -1.91 11.37
C SER A 17 -11.54 -2.95 10.39
N VAL A 18 -12.43 -3.51 9.55
CA VAL A 18 -12.08 -4.48 8.51
C VAL A 18 -11.11 -3.88 7.50
N LEU A 19 -11.37 -2.64 7.04
CA LEU A 19 -10.51 -1.92 6.10
C LEU A 19 -9.10 -1.69 6.67
N ARG A 20 -9.00 -1.33 7.94
CA ARG A 20 -7.73 -1.12 8.62
C ARG A 20 -6.94 -2.42 8.73
N TYR A 21 -7.56 -3.48 9.24
CA TYR A 21 -6.84 -4.74 9.44
C TYR A 21 -6.57 -5.48 8.14
N SER A 22 -7.41 -5.32 7.11
CA SER A 22 -7.10 -5.84 5.77
C SER A 22 -5.91 -5.12 5.14
N LEU A 23 -5.77 -3.81 5.35
CA LEU A 23 -4.59 -3.04 4.95
C LEU A 23 -3.33 -3.49 5.69
N VAL A 24 -3.42 -3.67 7.02
CA VAL A 24 -2.31 -4.19 7.84
C VAL A 24 -1.88 -5.57 7.34
N THR A 25 -2.83 -6.48 7.15
CA THR A 25 -2.55 -7.85 6.67
C THR A 25 -1.89 -7.83 5.30
N ASN A 26 -2.38 -7.01 4.35
CA ASN A 26 -1.74 -6.89 3.04
C ASN A 26 -0.28 -6.41 3.15
N LEU A 27 -0.03 -5.33 3.88
CA LEU A 27 1.31 -4.77 4.03
C LEU A 27 2.28 -5.75 4.70
N VAL A 28 1.86 -6.37 5.81
CA VAL A 28 2.73 -7.31 6.54
C VAL A 28 2.98 -8.56 5.73
N TRP A 29 1.96 -9.12 5.07
CA TRP A 29 2.11 -10.35 4.31
C TRP A 29 2.96 -10.13 3.06
N ILE A 30 2.61 -9.14 2.22
CA ILE A 30 3.37 -8.82 1.01
C ILE A 30 4.81 -8.40 1.36
N GLY A 31 4.98 -7.61 2.43
CA GLY A 31 6.30 -7.23 2.92
C GLY A 31 7.14 -8.41 3.39
N SER A 32 6.52 -9.42 4.00
CA SER A 32 7.21 -10.66 4.37
C SER A 32 7.62 -11.48 3.15
N LEU A 33 6.85 -11.44 2.06
CA LEU A 33 7.22 -12.12 0.82
C LEU A 33 8.44 -11.48 0.14
N LYS A 34 8.76 -10.21 0.38
CA LYS A 34 9.95 -9.52 -0.19
C LYS A 34 11.29 -10.09 0.28
N PHE A 35 11.29 -10.97 1.28
CA PHE A 35 12.48 -11.69 1.73
C PHE A 35 12.72 -13.00 0.97
N GLN A 36 11.77 -13.42 0.13
CA GLN A 36 11.84 -14.64 -0.67
C GLN A 36 12.45 -14.35 -2.05
N ASP A 37 13.29 -15.26 -2.54
CA ASP A 37 14.00 -15.05 -3.81
C ASP A 37 13.05 -15.01 -5.02
N TYR A 38 11.94 -15.75 -5.01
CA TYR A 38 10.96 -15.72 -6.12
C TYR A 38 10.24 -14.35 -6.24
N GLU A 39 10.00 -13.66 -5.12
CA GLU A 39 9.31 -12.38 -5.13
C GLU A 39 10.23 -11.26 -5.64
N MET A 40 11.54 -11.47 -5.51
CA MET A 40 12.56 -10.60 -6.07
C MET A 40 12.49 -10.60 -7.61
N GLU A 41 12.30 -11.76 -8.23
CA GLU A 41 12.12 -11.89 -9.68
C GLU A 41 10.83 -11.21 -10.15
N ASN A 42 9.74 -11.33 -9.38
CA ASN A 42 8.45 -10.71 -9.68
C ASN A 42 8.53 -9.17 -9.71
N ILE A 43 9.25 -8.55 -8.78
CA ILE A 43 9.35 -7.09 -8.71
C ILE A 43 10.46 -6.51 -9.57
N ARG A 44 11.45 -7.33 -9.94
CA ARG A 44 12.60 -6.90 -10.73
C ARG A 44 12.23 -5.98 -11.90
N PRO A 45 11.31 -6.35 -12.82
CA PRO A 45 10.97 -5.48 -13.95
C PRO A 45 10.42 -4.11 -13.52
N LEU A 46 9.65 -4.04 -12.42
CA LEU A 46 9.10 -2.79 -11.91
C LEU A 46 10.19 -1.87 -11.36
N VAL A 47 11.11 -2.44 -10.56
CA VAL A 47 12.15 -1.68 -9.86
C VAL A 47 13.26 -1.26 -10.84
N THR A 48 13.61 -2.09 -11.82
CA THR A 48 14.67 -1.77 -12.80
C THR A 48 14.23 -0.76 -13.86
N SER A 49 12.94 -0.73 -14.21
CA SER A 49 12.41 0.21 -15.20
C SER A 49 12.04 1.57 -14.61
N SER A 50 11.97 1.70 -13.28
CA SER A 50 11.60 2.96 -12.64
C SER A 50 12.81 3.85 -12.32
N PRO A 51 12.81 5.13 -12.75
CA PRO A 51 13.86 6.10 -12.39
C PRO A 51 14.02 6.27 -10.88
N LEU A 52 12.94 6.11 -10.11
CA LEU A 52 12.92 6.32 -8.65
C LEU A 52 13.83 5.35 -7.89
N PHE A 53 13.97 4.12 -8.38
CA PHE A 53 14.77 3.09 -7.71
C PHE A 53 16.18 2.95 -8.27
N SER A 54 16.49 3.63 -9.38
CA SER A 54 17.78 3.52 -10.09
C SER A 54 19.00 3.80 -9.18
N GLY A 55 18.92 4.82 -8.33
CA GLY A 55 20.00 5.18 -7.40
C GLY A 55 20.16 4.18 -6.26
N VAL A 56 19.04 3.70 -5.71
CA VAL A 56 19.02 2.71 -4.61
C VAL A 56 19.54 1.36 -5.11
N LEU A 57 19.08 0.92 -6.28
CA LEU A 57 19.55 -0.29 -6.95
C LEU A 57 21.07 -0.26 -7.19
N LYS A 58 21.62 0.85 -7.69
CA LYS A 58 23.07 0.99 -7.90
C LYS A 58 23.87 0.87 -6.62
N LYS A 59 23.34 1.36 -5.49
CA LYS A 59 24.06 1.39 -4.21
C LYS A 59 23.92 0.09 -3.41
N LEU A 60 22.74 -0.52 -3.43
CA LEU A 60 22.39 -1.63 -2.52
C LEU A 60 22.19 -2.96 -3.25
N GLY A 61 22.00 -2.94 -4.56
CA GLY A 61 21.62 -4.11 -5.35
C GLY A 61 20.14 -4.46 -5.22
N GLU A 62 19.67 -5.32 -6.12
CA GLU A 62 18.25 -5.70 -6.22
C GLU A 62 17.74 -6.36 -4.92
N LYS A 63 18.50 -7.29 -4.33
CA LYS A 63 18.06 -8.08 -3.16
C LYS A 63 17.85 -7.22 -1.92
N LYS A 64 18.83 -6.35 -1.61
CA LYS A 64 18.71 -5.44 -0.46
C LYS A 64 17.64 -4.38 -0.69
N THR A 65 17.43 -3.94 -1.93
CA THR A 65 16.34 -3.02 -2.27
C THR A 65 14.98 -3.66 -2.01
N ALA A 66 14.78 -4.92 -2.42
CA ALA A 66 13.57 -5.69 -2.13
C ALA A 66 13.34 -5.83 -0.63
N GLN A 67 14.37 -6.23 0.13
CA GLN A 67 14.29 -6.36 1.59
C GLN A 67 13.96 -5.04 2.28
N LEU A 68 14.53 -3.92 1.83
CA LEU A 68 14.21 -2.60 2.38
C LEU A 68 12.75 -2.20 2.14
N ILE A 69 12.21 -2.49 0.95
CA ILE A 69 10.78 -2.31 0.66
C ILE A 69 9.95 -3.17 1.62
N GLY A 70 10.32 -4.45 1.81
CA GLY A 70 9.61 -5.35 2.73
C GLY A 70 9.63 -4.86 4.19
N VAL A 71 10.77 -4.38 4.69
CA VAL A 71 10.87 -3.77 6.02
C VAL A 71 9.97 -2.54 6.13
N ALA A 72 9.93 -1.70 5.09
CA ALA A 72 9.06 -0.53 5.08
C ALA A 72 7.58 -0.92 5.10
N GLU A 73 7.17 -1.91 4.30
CA GLU A 73 5.79 -2.43 4.26
C GLU A 73 5.36 -2.96 5.63
N ILE A 74 6.17 -3.83 6.24
CA ILE A 74 5.89 -4.39 7.57
C ILE A 74 5.85 -3.29 8.63
N GLY A 75 6.80 -2.35 8.59
CA GLY A 75 6.87 -1.23 9.52
C GLY A 75 5.63 -0.33 9.45
N MET A 76 5.18 0.01 8.23
CA MET A 76 3.95 0.78 8.04
C MET A 76 2.71 0.00 8.49
N GLY A 77 2.64 -1.30 8.19
CA GLY A 77 1.57 -2.18 8.68
C GLY A 77 1.49 -2.20 10.21
N ALA A 78 2.63 -2.35 10.89
CA ALA A 78 2.71 -2.32 12.35
C ALA A 78 2.26 -0.98 12.94
N LEU A 79 2.69 0.14 12.33
CA LEU A 79 2.24 1.48 12.73
C LEU A 79 0.73 1.64 12.59
N ILE A 80 0.15 1.21 11.46
CA ILE A 80 -1.30 1.29 11.20
C ILE A 80 -2.11 0.46 12.22
N ALA A 81 -1.60 -0.72 12.59
CA ALA A 81 -2.20 -1.58 13.60
C ALA A 81 -2.19 -0.95 15.01
N ALA A 82 -1.19 -0.13 15.32
CA ALA A 82 -0.99 0.46 16.64
C ALA A 82 -2.00 1.57 17.02
N LYS A 83 -3.02 1.87 16.20
CA LYS A 83 -4.01 2.93 16.44
C LYS A 83 -4.66 2.92 17.83
N PRO A 84 -5.08 1.78 18.44
CA PRO A 84 -5.69 1.79 19.76
C PRO A 84 -4.77 2.37 20.85
N LEU A 85 -3.46 2.17 20.69
CA LEU A 85 -2.44 2.61 21.64
C LEU A 85 -1.89 3.99 21.26
N ALA A 86 -1.52 4.19 20.00
CA ALA A 86 -0.87 5.39 19.47
C ALA A 86 -1.51 5.87 18.15
N PRO A 87 -2.64 6.61 18.20
CA PRO A 87 -3.33 7.11 17.02
C PRO A 87 -2.47 7.97 16.09
N ARG A 88 -1.54 8.77 16.64
CA ARG A 88 -0.60 9.59 15.85
C ARG A 88 0.40 8.74 15.07
N ALA A 89 0.92 7.67 15.69
CA ALA A 89 1.83 6.74 15.02
C ALA A 89 1.11 6.00 13.88
N SER A 90 -0.14 5.60 14.10
CA SER A 90 -0.97 5.01 13.04
C SER A 90 -1.25 5.97 11.90
N ALA A 91 -1.47 7.26 12.17
CA ALA A 91 -1.62 8.25 11.11
C ALA A 91 -0.35 8.38 10.27
N LEU A 92 0.83 8.39 10.89
CA LEU A 92 2.12 8.40 10.18
C LEU A 92 2.32 7.15 9.32
N GLY A 93 2.01 5.96 9.86
CA GLY A 93 2.05 4.71 9.10
C GLY A 93 1.12 4.74 7.88
N SER A 94 -0.11 5.21 8.06
CA SER A 94 -1.08 5.35 6.96
C SER A 94 -0.62 6.36 5.90
N LEU A 95 -0.04 7.50 6.29
CA LEU A 95 0.52 8.49 5.34
C LEU A 95 1.73 7.95 4.59
N GLY A 96 2.58 7.17 5.26
CA GLY A 96 3.66 6.44 4.59
C GLY A 96 3.11 5.48 3.53
N ALA A 97 2.07 4.73 3.87
CA ALA A 97 1.43 3.79 2.95
C ALA A 97 0.81 4.51 1.74
N VAL A 98 0.23 5.71 1.91
CA VAL A 98 -0.21 6.57 0.80
C VAL A 98 0.95 6.83 -0.16
N GLY A 99 2.08 7.31 0.35
CA GLY A 99 3.25 7.60 -0.47
C GLY A 99 3.78 6.37 -1.20
N MET A 100 3.79 5.22 -0.53
CA MET A 100 4.16 3.94 -1.13
C MET A 100 3.21 3.54 -2.26
N PHE A 101 1.89 3.51 -2.04
CA PHE A 101 0.96 3.11 -3.10
C PHE A 101 0.93 4.09 -4.26
N VAL A 102 1.12 5.39 -4.03
CA VAL A 102 1.32 6.37 -5.11
C VAL A 102 2.56 6.03 -5.92
N THR A 103 3.66 5.68 -5.25
CA THR A 103 4.89 5.23 -5.92
C THR A 103 4.65 3.96 -6.73
N THR A 104 3.96 2.97 -6.17
CA THR A 104 3.63 1.72 -6.87
C THR A 104 2.73 1.96 -8.08
N LEU A 105 1.68 2.78 -7.94
CA LEU A 105 0.79 3.14 -9.05
C LEU A 105 1.50 3.94 -10.14
N SER A 106 2.55 4.70 -9.81
CA SER A 106 3.37 5.39 -10.82
C SER A 106 4.04 4.40 -11.79
N PHE A 107 4.22 3.13 -11.41
CA PHE A 107 4.73 2.09 -12.31
C PHE A 107 3.77 1.78 -13.45
N MET A 108 2.46 2.03 -13.29
CA MET A 108 1.51 1.87 -14.40
C MET A 108 1.78 2.81 -15.57
N ALA A 109 2.36 3.99 -15.28
CA ALA A 109 2.74 4.97 -16.28
C ALA A 109 4.20 4.84 -16.72
N THR A 110 5.09 4.40 -15.82
CA THR A 110 6.55 4.41 -16.07
C THR A 110 7.15 3.08 -16.52
N THR A 111 6.46 1.95 -16.29
CA THR A 111 7.03 0.62 -16.60
C THR A 111 6.53 0.08 -17.96
N PRO A 112 7.43 -0.16 -18.93
CA PRO A 112 7.09 -0.80 -20.20
C PRO A 112 6.53 -2.22 -19.97
N GLY A 113 5.47 -2.59 -20.70
CA GLY A 113 4.86 -3.93 -20.60
C GLY A 113 3.76 -4.08 -19.55
N VAL A 114 3.47 -3.03 -18.76
CA VAL A 114 2.23 -2.96 -17.95
C VAL A 114 1.00 -2.84 -18.82
N GLN A 115 1.09 -2.00 -19.86
CA GLN A 115 0.09 -1.85 -20.90
C GLN A 115 0.60 -2.59 -22.13
N GLN A 116 -0.12 -3.63 -22.56
CA GLN A 116 0.16 -4.35 -23.79
C GLN A 116 -0.82 -3.86 -24.85
N GLU A 117 -0.32 -3.17 -25.86
CA GLU A 117 -1.10 -2.84 -27.04
C GLU A 117 -1.14 -4.07 -27.95
N ASN A 118 -2.30 -4.71 -28.05
CA ASN A 118 -2.53 -5.78 -28.99
C ASN A 118 -3.77 -5.42 -29.82
N HIS A 119 -3.57 -5.14 -31.11
CA HIS A 119 -4.65 -4.89 -32.08
C HIS A 119 -5.57 -3.71 -31.73
N GLY A 120 -5.00 -2.56 -31.33
CA GLY A 120 -5.77 -1.35 -31.03
C GLY A 120 -6.58 -1.38 -29.72
N LYS A 121 -6.39 -2.42 -28.89
CA LYS A 121 -6.96 -2.52 -27.55
C LYS A 121 -5.85 -2.61 -26.52
N THR A 122 -5.79 -1.62 -25.62
CA THR A 122 -4.90 -1.64 -24.45
C THR A 122 -5.36 -2.74 -23.50
N LYS A 123 -4.58 -3.82 -23.40
CA LYS A 123 -4.80 -4.89 -22.40
C LYS A 123 -3.80 -4.71 -21.26
N LEU A 124 -4.26 -4.86 -20.02
CA LEU A 124 -3.37 -4.90 -18.86
C LEU A 124 -2.70 -6.27 -18.76
N SER A 125 -1.38 -6.27 -18.63
CA SER A 125 -0.64 -7.48 -18.27
C SER A 125 -0.98 -7.94 -16.86
N MET A 126 -0.54 -9.15 -16.48
CA MET A 126 -0.71 -9.66 -15.11
C MET A 126 -0.15 -8.68 -14.06
N VAL A 127 0.99 -8.06 -14.36
CA VAL A 127 1.60 -7.02 -13.52
C VAL A 127 0.72 -5.76 -13.47
N GLY A 128 0.16 -5.34 -14.60
CA GLY A 128 -0.76 -4.20 -14.63
C GLY A 128 -2.03 -4.41 -13.80
N GLN A 129 -2.60 -5.62 -13.84
CA GLN A 129 -3.75 -5.98 -13.00
C GLN A 129 -3.38 -6.00 -11.51
N PHE A 130 -2.18 -6.47 -11.19
CA PHE A 130 -1.64 -6.43 -9.82
C PHE A 130 -1.46 -4.99 -9.32
N LEU A 131 -1.02 -4.06 -10.16
CA LEU A 131 -0.91 -2.65 -9.77
C LEU A 131 -2.28 -1.99 -9.63
N LEU A 132 -3.26 -2.35 -10.46
CA LEU A 132 -4.57 -1.71 -10.45
C LEU A 132 -5.30 -1.90 -9.12
N LYS A 133 -5.18 -3.07 -8.48
CA LYS A 133 -5.79 -3.32 -7.15
C LYS A 133 -5.20 -2.43 -6.05
N ASP A 134 -3.98 -1.91 -6.20
CA ASP A 134 -3.37 -1.03 -5.21
C ASP A 134 -4.07 0.33 -5.12
N THR A 135 -4.91 0.69 -6.10
CA THR A 135 -5.81 1.85 -6.00
C THR A 135 -6.77 1.74 -4.81
N VAL A 136 -7.25 0.53 -4.51
CA VAL A 136 -8.13 0.27 -3.35
C VAL A 136 -7.33 0.42 -2.05
N LEU A 137 -6.09 -0.07 -2.03
CA LEU A 137 -5.20 0.04 -0.88
C LEU A 137 -4.78 1.50 -0.61
N LEU A 138 -4.58 2.29 -1.67
CA LEU A 138 -4.39 3.74 -1.58
C LEU A 138 -5.61 4.39 -0.91
N GLY A 139 -6.83 4.10 -1.38
CA GLY A 139 -8.06 4.59 -0.74
C GLY A 139 -8.15 4.19 0.75
N ALA A 140 -7.84 2.93 1.06
CA ALA A 140 -7.81 2.42 2.43
C ALA A 140 -6.79 3.16 3.31
N SER A 141 -5.60 3.45 2.77
CA SER A 141 -4.55 4.17 3.50
C SER A 141 -4.96 5.62 3.81
N ILE A 142 -5.65 6.30 2.89
CA ILE A 142 -6.20 7.66 3.12
C ILE A 142 -7.28 7.63 4.21
N LEU A 143 -8.23 6.69 4.13
CA LEU A 143 -9.31 6.57 5.10
C LEU A 143 -8.78 6.24 6.51
N THR A 144 -7.83 5.31 6.61
CA THR A 144 -7.19 4.96 7.88
C THR A 144 -6.36 6.12 8.45
N ALA A 145 -5.70 6.93 7.61
CA ALA A 145 -5.01 8.15 8.04
C ALA A 145 -6.00 9.16 8.64
N ALA A 146 -7.09 9.44 7.92
CA ALA A 146 -8.13 10.36 8.36
C ALA A 146 -8.75 9.93 9.70
N GLU A 147 -9.10 8.65 9.84
CA GLU A 147 -9.68 8.10 11.06
C GLU A 147 -8.69 8.20 12.25
N SER A 148 -7.41 7.89 12.01
CA SER A 148 -6.38 7.92 13.05
C SER A 148 -6.07 9.36 13.51
N LEU A 149 -6.05 10.33 12.60
CA LEU A 149 -5.92 11.75 12.93
C LEU A 149 -7.12 12.28 13.71
N GLN A 150 -8.34 11.88 13.35
CA GLN A 150 -9.53 12.25 14.10
C GLN A 150 -9.48 11.68 15.52
N HIS A 151 -9.08 10.42 15.68
CA HIS A 151 -8.94 9.81 17.00
C HIS A 151 -7.81 10.44 17.83
N ALA A 152 -6.74 10.90 17.20
CA ALA A 152 -5.65 11.63 17.86
C ALA A 152 -6.04 13.03 18.36
N ARG A 153 -7.07 13.65 17.75
CA ARG A 153 -7.60 14.97 18.16
C ARG A 153 -8.64 14.87 19.28
N ARG A 154 -9.23 13.70 19.49
CA ARG A 154 -10.26 13.44 20.52
C ARG A 154 -9.68 12.92 21.84
N ARG A 155 -8.40 12.54 21.85
CA ARG A 155 -7.61 12.23 23.06
C ARG A 155 -6.87 13.48 23.50
#